data_AF-C1N7F8-F1
#
_entry.id   AF-C1N7F8-F1
#
_cell.length_a   1.000
_cell.length_b   1.000
_cell.length_c   1.000
_cell.angle_alpha   90.00
_cell.angle_beta   90.00
_cell.angle_gamma   90.00
#
_symmetry.space_group_name_H-M   'P 1'
#
loop_
_entity.id
_entity.type
_entity.pdbx_description
1 polymer ?
#
loop_
_entity_poly.entity_id
_entity_poly.type
_entity_poly.pdbx_seq_one_letter_code
_entity_poly.pdbx_strand_id
1 'polypeptide(L)'
;MTTRVGWNERNAAIDFLTDDARFFAAVDASGFFPDDASEFDASDPVVYFADDDNEYDPLLFDEIASVRRVGTWPVGFPPRKWRGEDGARVESVVVAGGGGGGAAGFHTVWCGGRTYAMDMASFALRRSVFTERMPNADESGNGNGNETRGVGALRFKGSGRVGALEDEFLSDALGTGGAKSLEVMADGATKVYAWHLFWKGDDAHDDAWGLTGEITQPLAVSCGVGS
;
A
#
# COMPACT_ATOMS: atom_id res chain seq x y z
N MET A 1 -20.98 -5.30 13.18
CA MET A 1 -19.76 -6.13 13.30
C MET A 1 -18.88 -5.79 12.11
N THR A 2 -17.94 -4.85 12.27
CA THR A 2 -16.90 -4.58 11.26
C THR A 2 -15.86 -5.68 11.38
N THR A 3 -16.13 -6.82 10.75
CA THR A 3 -15.16 -7.90 10.61
C THR A 3 -13.98 -7.35 9.80
N ARG A 4 -12.77 -7.50 10.33
CA ARG A 4 -11.55 -7.27 9.55
C ARG A 4 -11.46 -8.40 8.55
N VAL A 5 -11.50 -8.05 7.27
CA VAL A 5 -11.61 -9.03 6.18
C VAL A 5 -10.23 -9.25 5.58
N GLY A 6 -9.94 -10.49 5.16
CA GLY A 6 -8.77 -10.79 4.34
C GLY A 6 -7.42 -10.84 5.06
N TRP A 7 -7.32 -10.53 6.35
CA TRP A 7 -6.02 -10.44 7.03
C TRP A 7 -5.32 -11.80 7.18
N ASN A 8 -6.07 -12.88 7.37
CA ASN A 8 -5.53 -14.24 7.43
C ASN A 8 -5.03 -14.68 6.05
N GLU A 9 -5.80 -14.37 5.01
CA GLU A 9 -5.52 -14.70 3.63
C GLU A 9 -4.27 -13.97 3.14
N ARG A 10 -4.16 -12.66 3.44
CA ARG A 10 -2.95 -11.87 3.17
C ARG A 10 -1.74 -12.43 3.92
N ASN A 11 -1.90 -12.82 5.19
CA ASN A 11 -0.81 -13.43 5.96
C ASN A 11 -0.38 -14.80 5.40
N ALA A 12 -1.31 -15.61 4.90
CA ALA A 12 -0.97 -16.88 4.24
C ALA A 12 -0.19 -16.65 2.93
N ALA A 13 -0.50 -15.58 2.20
CA ALA A 13 0.31 -15.17 1.05
C ALA A 13 1.71 -14.72 1.48
N ILE A 14 1.84 -13.97 2.58
CA ILE A 14 3.14 -13.60 3.15
C ILE A 14 3.94 -14.84 3.56
N ASP A 15 3.31 -15.84 4.17
CA ASP A 15 3.96 -17.12 4.51
C ASP A 15 4.50 -17.83 3.25
N PHE A 16 3.76 -17.79 2.15
CA PHE A 16 4.25 -18.30 0.86
C PHE A 16 5.41 -17.48 0.31
N LEU A 17 5.31 -16.14 0.34
CA LEU A 17 6.32 -15.24 -0.18
C LEU A 17 7.64 -15.30 0.61
N THR A 18 7.59 -15.57 1.91
CA THR A 18 8.76 -15.60 2.80
C THR A 18 9.41 -16.97 2.93
N ASP A 19 8.78 -18.02 2.40
CA ASP A 19 9.40 -19.33 2.19
C ASP A 19 10.14 -19.35 0.84
N ASP A 20 11.43 -18.99 0.85
CA ASP A 20 12.29 -18.93 -0.35
C ASP A 20 12.18 -20.21 -1.20
N ALA A 21 12.26 -21.38 -0.56
CA ALA A 21 12.28 -22.65 -1.26
C ALA A 21 10.96 -22.90 -1.98
N ARG A 22 9.83 -22.64 -1.30
CA ARG A 22 8.51 -22.81 -1.89
C ARG A 22 8.22 -21.76 -2.96
N PHE A 23 8.62 -20.51 -2.74
CA PHE A 23 8.43 -19.42 -3.69
C PHE A 23 9.18 -19.68 -4.99
N PHE A 24 10.50 -19.91 -4.93
CA PHE A 24 11.31 -20.12 -6.13
C PHE A 24 10.98 -21.42 -6.87
N ALA A 25 10.58 -22.48 -6.15
CA ALA A 25 10.08 -23.70 -6.80
C ALA A 25 8.77 -23.46 -7.56
N ALA A 26 7.88 -22.60 -7.04
CA ALA A 26 6.64 -22.25 -7.73
C ALA A 26 6.89 -21.36 -8.96
N VAL A 27 7.83 -20.42 -8.86
CA VAL A 27 8.29 -19.59 -9.98
C VAL A 27 8.83 -20.47 -11.11
N ASP A 28 9.75 -21.39 -10.80
CA ASP A 28 10.33 -22.33 -11.75
C ASP A 28 9.26 -23.23 -12.40
N ALA A 29 8.35 -23.79 -11.58
CA ALA A 29 7.27 -24.65 -12.08
C ALA A 29 6.22 -23.94 -12.94
N SER A 30 6.06 -22.62 -12.79
CA SER A 30 5.05 -21.85 -13.52
C SER A 30 5.34 -21.76 -15.02
N GLY A 31 6.61 -21.86 -15.42
CA GLY A 31 7.06 -21.58 -16.80
C GLY A 31 6.66 -20.18 -17.29
N PHE A 32 6.31 -19.26 -16.38
CA PHE A 32 5.70 -17.97 -16.69
C PHE A 32 6.73 -16.89 -17.00
N PHE A 33 7.96 -17.05 -16.49
CA PHE A 33 9.08 -16.16 -16.79
C PHE A 33 9.89 -16.76 -17.94
N PRO A 34 10.25 -15.96 -18.96
CA PRO A 34 11.11 -16.44 -20.03
C PRO A 34 12.44 -16.94 -19.47
N ASP A 35 13.06 -17.93 -20.15
CA ASP A 35 14.37 -18.49 -19.78
C ASP A 35 15.47 -17.42 -19.62
N ASP A 36 15.25 -16.22 -20.18
CA ASP A 36 16.03 -15.02 -19.92
C ASP A 36 15.49 -14.23 -18.71
N ALA A 37 15.76 -14.77 -17.51
CA ALA A 37 15.50 -14.10 -16.24
C ALA A 37 16.41 -12.87 -16.00
N SER A 38 17.15 -12.38 -17.00
CA SER A 38 17.97 -11.17 -16.86
C SER A 38 17.17 -9.87 -17.05
N GLU A 39 15.98 -9.93 -17.68
CA GLU A 39 15.10 -8.76 -17.84
C GLU A 39 14.19 -8.51 -16.61
N PHE A 40 13.98 -9.54 -15.78
CA PHE A 40 13.16 -9.45 -14.58
C PHE A 40 13.98 -9.83 -13.36
N ASP A 41 14.06 -8.96 -12.35
CA ASP A 41 14.61 -9.35 -11.06
C ASP A 41 13.62 -10.30 -10.35
N ALA A 42 13.61 -11.56 -10.78
CA ALA A 42 12.82 -12.63 -10.19
C ALA A 42 13.20 -12.89 -8.73
N SER A 43 14.37 -12.39 -8.28
CA SER A 43 14.82 -12.54 -6.90
C SER A 43 14.08 -11.62 -5.93
N ASP A 44 13.56 -10.49 -6.43
CA ASP A 44 12.84 -9.50 -5.62
C ASP A 44 11.60 -8.92 -6.33
N PRO A 45 10.54 -9.71 -6.53
CA PRO A 45 9.31 -9.25 -7.18
C PRO A 45 8.58 -8.19 -6.35
N VAL A 46 7.71 -7.42 -7.00
CA VAL A 46 6.78 -6.50 -6.34
C VAL A 46 5.54 -7.25 -5.88
N VAL A 47 5.10 -6.98 -4.66
CA VAL A 47 3.90 -7.53 -4.02
C VAL A 47 2.85 -6.44 -3.92
N TYR A 48 1.66 -6.72 -4.46
CA TYR A 48 0.50 -5.84 -4.40
C TYR A 48 -0.70 -6.59 -3.80
N PHE A 49 -1.36 -5.98 -2.81
CA PHE A 49 -2.55 -6.54 -2.17
C PHE A 49 -3.81 -5.98 -2.84
N ALA A 50 -4.34 -6.73 -3.80
CA ALA A 50 -5.55 -6.36 -4.54
C ALA A 50 -6.78 -7.12 -4.01
N ASP A 51 -7.76 -6.39 -3.49
CA ASP A 51 -9.04 -6.95 -3.05
C ASP A 51 -9.93 -7.26 -4.27
N ASP A 52 -10.80 -8.27 -4.15
CA ASP A 52 -11.54 -8.85 -5.27
C ASP A 52 -12.77 -8.04 -5.73
N ASP A 53 -13.11 -6.98 -4.99
CA ASP A 53 -14.22 -6.07 -5.27
C ASP A 53 -13.78 -4.67 -5.70
N ASN A 54 -12.47 -4.44 -5.84
CA ASN A 54 -11.90 -3.19 -6.34
C ASN A 54 -11.77 -3.18 -7.86
N GLU A 55 -11.65 -1.98 -8.43
CA GLU A 55 -11.36 -1.78 -9.86
C GLU A 55 -9.95 -1.22 -10.04
N TYR A 56 -9.24 -1.75 -11.04
CA TYR A 56 -7.83 -1.44 -11.30
C TYR A 56 -7.62 -1.14 -12.78
N ASP A 57 -7.23 0.09 -13.09
CA ASP A 57 -6.84 0.45 -14.46
C ASP A 57 -5.51 -0.25 -14.83
N PRO A 58 -5.37 -0.79 -16.05
CA PRO A 58 -4.13 -1.43 -16.49
C PRO A 58 -2.85 -0.57 -16.33
N LEU A 59 -2.96 0.76 -16.42
CA LEU A 59 -1.83 1.68 -16.22
C LEU A 59 -1.27 1.62 -14.79
N LEU A 60 -2.08 1.19 -13.82
CA LEU A 60 -1.59 0.95 -12.46
C LEU A 60 -0.45 -0.06 -12.43
N PHE A 61 -0.50 -1.08 -13.30
CA PHE A 61 0.49 -2.15 -13.26
C PHE A 61 1.86 -1.72 -13.78
N ASP A 62 1.91 -0.68 -14.63
CA ASP A 62 3.17 -0.03 -15.02
C ASP A 62 3.80 0.70 -13.82
N GLU A 63 2.98 1.38 -13.02
CA GLU A 63 3.41 2.02 -11.77
C GLU A 63 3.90 0.97 -10.76
N ILE A 64 3.12 -0.10 -10.53
CA ILE A 64 3.49 -1.22 -9.65
C ILE A 64 4.83 -1.83 -10.06
N ALA A 65 5.02 -2.11 -11.35
CA ALA A 65 6.25 -2.74 -11.87
C ALA A 65 7.50 -1.88 -11.62
N SER A 66 7.34 -0.55 -11.55
CA SER A 66 8.44 0.40 -11.35
C SER A 66 8.82 0.64 -9.88
N VAL A 67 8.07 0.10 -8.92
CA VAL A 67 8.35 0.24 -7.48
C VAL A 67 9.73 -0.34 -7.14
N ARG A 68 10.57 0.40 -6.42
CA ARG A 68 11.93 -0.04 -6.03
C ARG A 68 12.03 -0.51 -4.59
N ARG A 69 11.12 -0.09 -3.71
CA ARG A 69 11.04 -0.56 -2.33
C ARG A 69 9.62 -0.53 -1.80
N VAL A 70 9.01 0.64 -1.64
CA VAL A 70 7.60 0.81 -1.26
C VAL A 70 7.04 2.01 -2.00
N GLY A 71 6.15 1.75 -2.96
CA GLY A 71 5.48 2.76 -3.76
C GLY A 71 4.06 3.02 -3.30
N THR A 72 3.57 4.23 -3.56
CA THR A 72 2.21 4.64 -3.23
C THR A 72 1.60 5.57 -4.27
N TRP A 73 0.27 5.51 -4.40
CA TRP A 73 -0.53 6.30 -5.33
C TRP A 73 -1.92 6.60 -4.75
N PRO A 74 -2.65 7.55 -5.34
CA PRO A 74 -4.03 7.84 -4.98
C PRO A 74 -4.99 6.66 -5.19
N VAL A 75 -5.96 6.49 -4.29
CA VAL A 75 -7.09 5.57 -4.43
C VAL A 75 -8.40 6.36 -4.43
N GLY A 76 -9.21 6.10 -5.44
CA GLY A 76 -10.54 6.69 -5.59
C GLY A 76 -11.60 5.89 -4.85
N PHE A 77 -12.61 6.59 -4.37
CA PHE A 77 -13.81 6.00 -3.75
C PHE A 77 -15.03 6.56 -4.49
N PRO A 78 -16.02 5.71 -4.79
CA PRO A 78 -17.22 6.16 -5.47
C PRO A 78 -17.95 7.20 -4.61
N PRO A 79 -18.61 8.19 -5.24
CA PRO A 79 -19.39 9.20 -4.53
C PRO A 79 -20.49 8.51 -3.72
N ARG A 80 -20.35 8.45 -2.40
CA ARG A 80 -21.42 7.90 -1.56
C ARG A 80 -22.57 8.89 -1.45
N LYS A 81 -23.77 8.51 -1.91
CA LYS A 81 -25.03 9.15 -1.47
C LYS A 81 -25.21 9.12 0.06
N TRP A 82 -24.53 8.22 0.76
CA TRP A 82 -24.68 7.97 2.20
C TRP A 82 -24.41 9.18 3.13
N ARG A 83 -23.79 10.27 2.64
CA ARG A 83 -23.57 11.50 3.44
C ARG A 83 -23.70 12.82 2.66
N GLY A 84 -24.41 12.86 1.53
CA GLY A 84 -24.74 14.13 0.86
C GLY A 84 -23.54 15.00 0.44
N GLU A 85 -22.40 14.38 0.15
CA GLU A 85 -21.22 15.06 -0.40
C GLU A 85 -21.12 14.68 -1.89
N ASP A 86 -21.18 15.68 -2.77
CA ASP A 86 -21.07 15.51 -4.22
C ASP A 86 -19.59 15.32 -4.63
N GLY A 87 -19.28 14.27 -5.38
CA GLY A 87 -17.95 14.00 -5.95
C GLY A 87 -17.25 12.74 -5.45
N ALA A 88 -16.38 12.17 -6.28
CA ALA A 88 -15.51 11.05 -5.90
C ALA A 88 -14.55 11.49 -4.78
N ARG A 89 -14.45 10.69 -3.72
CA ARG A 89 -13.48 10.94 -2.65
C ARG A 89 -12.17 10.28 -3.04
N VAL A 90 -11.05 10.89 -2.70
CA VAL A 90 -9.73 10.31 -2.94
C VAL A 90 -8.99 10.21 -1.61
N GLU A 91 -8.30 9.10 -1.40
CA GLU A 91 -7.25 9.01 -0.39
C GLU A 91 -5.90 9.00 -1.09
N SER A 92 -4.96 9.81 -0.63
CA SER A 92 -3.67 9.99 -1.27
C SER A 92 -2.62 10.52 -0.30
N VAL A 93 -1.35 10.21 -0.57
CA VAL A 93 -0.25 11.01 -0.02
C VAL A 93 -0.37 12.47 -0.48
N VAL A 94 0.07 13.38 0.39
CA VAL A 94 0.26 14.79 0.05
C VAL A 94 1.72 14.99 -0.29
N VAL A 95 2.00 15.51 -1.48
CA VAL A 95 3.36 15.73 -1.97
C VAL A 95 3.80 17.17 -1.65
N ALA A 96 4.94 17.34 -0.99
CA ALA A 96 5.51 18.68 -0.79
C ALA A 96 6.07 19.21 -2.13
N GLY A 97 5.56 20.38 -2.56
CA GLY A 97 6.03 21.24 -3.66
C GLY A 97 6.96 20.64 -4.73
N GLY A 98 6.44 20.47 -5.96
CA GLY A 98 7.25 20.28 -7.17
C GLY A 98 7.60 18.83 -7.54
N GLY A 99 6.70 17.88 -7.31
CA GLY A 99 6.68 16.55 -7.97
C GLY A 99 7.76 15.53 -7.56
N GLY A 100 8.82 15.96 -6.85
CA GLY A 100 9.92 15.08 -6.43
C GLY A 100 10.10 14.93 -4.91
N GLY A 101 9.22 15.53 -4.10
CA GLY A 101 9.30 15.48 -2.64
C GLY A 101 8.64 14.23 -2.04
N GLY A 102 9.24 13.66 -0.98
CA GLY A 102 8.60 12.59 -0.20
C GLY A 102 7.29 13.03 0.47
N ALA A 103 6.54 12.09 1.04
CA ALA A 103 5.22 12.37 1.61
C ALA A 103 5.28 13.45 2.73
N ALA A 104 4.49 14.50 2.57
CA ALA A 104 4.30 15.58 3.53
C ALA A 104 3.17 15.29 4.54
N GLY A 105 2.30 14.34 4.21
CA GLY A 105 1.12 13.95 4.98
C GLY A 105 0.21 13.09 4.13
N PHE A 106 -1.01 12.89 4.60
CA PHE A 106 -2.05 12.11 3.92
C PHE A 106 -3.34 12.91 3.84
N HIS A 107 -3.96 12.86 2.67
CA HIS A 107 -5.33 13.28 2.45
C HIS A 107 -6.23 12.06 2.57
N THR A 108 -7.11 12.05 3.56
CA THR A 108 -8.03 10.92 3.85
C THR A 108 -9.32 11.44 4.45
N VAL A 109 -10.39 10.65 4.32
CA VAL A 109 -11.68 10.90 4.96
C VAL A 109 -11.62 10.64 6.46
N TRP A 110 -10.73 9.76 6.93
CA TRP A 110 -10.67 9.37 8.34
C TRP A 110 -9.24 9.15 8.82
N CYS A 111 -8.65 10.12 9.53
CA CYS A 111 -7.31 9.95 10.07
C CYS A 111 -7.20 8.87 11.14
N GLY A 112 -8.12 8.83 12.10
CA GLY A 112 -8.11 7.84 13.19
C GLY A 112 -6.84 7.84 14.07
N GLY A 113 -5.97 8.85 13.97
CA GLY A 113 -4.65 8.87 14.61
C GLY A 113 -3.67 7.86 13.99
N ARG A 114 -3.82 7.55 12.71
CA ARG A 114 -2.95 6.65 11.93
C ARG A 114 -1.69 7.38 11.49
N THR A 115 -0.57 6.67 11.53
CA THR A 115 0.71 7.13 10.97
C THR A 115 0.68 7.06 9.45
N TYR A 116 0.17 5.93 8.92
CA TYR A 116 -0.05 5.71 7.51
C TYR A 116 -1.56 5.69 7.27
N ALA A 117 -2.12 6.85 6.92
CA ALA A 117 -3.54 6.99 6.65
C ALA A 117 -3.82 6.69 5.16
N MET A 118 -3.65 5.42 4.82
CA MET A 118 -3.67 4.89 3.46
C MET A 118 -4.62 3.70 3.37
N ASP A 119 -5.15 3.48 2.17
CA ASP A 119 -5.97 2.31 1.83
C ASP A 119 -5.10 1.11 1.41
N MET A 120 -5.60 -0.12 1.52
CA MET A 120 -4.87 -1.31 1.10
C MET A 120 -4.47 -1.25 -0.39
N ALA A 121 -5.32 -0.69 -1.24
CA ALA A 121 -5.08 -0.57 -2.68
C ALA A 121 -4.06 0.52 -3.05
N SER A 122 -3.58 1.32 -2.09
CA SER A 122 -2.78 2.53 -2.34
C SER A 122 -1.27 2.32 -2.28
N PHE A 123 -0.79 1.09 -2.09
CA PHE A 123 0.64 0.82 -2.01
C PHE A 123 1.02 -0.57 -2.53
N ALA A 124 2.26 -0.69 -3.01
CA ALA A 124 2.93 -1.95 -3.27
C ALA A 124 4.36 -1.90 -2.73
N LEU A 125 4.96 -3.07 -2.52
CA LEU A 125 6.27 -3.20 -1.91
C LEU A 125 7.07 -4.35 -2.51
N ARG A 126 8.39 -4.21 -2.53
CA ARG A 126 9.31 -5.29 -2.90
C ARG A 126 9.23 -6.44 -1.89
N ARG A 127 9.41 -7.67 -2.37
CA ARG A 127 9.48 -8.88 -1.55
C ARG A 127 10.56 -8.77 -0.47
N SER A 128 11.67 -8.09 -0.75
CA SER A 128 12.75 -7.82 0.19
C SER A 128 12.25 -7.18 1.49
N VAL A 129 11.22 -6.34 1.44
CA VAL A 129 10.68 -5.66 2.63
C VAL A 129 10.12 -6.65 3.66
N PHE A 130 9.70 -7.84 3.25
CA PHE A 130 9.22 -8.90 4.16
C PHE A 130 10.36 -9.71 4.80
N THR A 131 11.53 -9.73 4.15
CA THR A 131 12.70 -10.53 4.56
C THR A 131 13.83 -9.67 5.15
N GLU A 132 13.79 -8.35 4.93
CA GLU A 132 14.71 -7.35 5.45
C GLU A 132 14.73 -7.36 6.98
N ARG A 133 15.95 -7.40 7.53
CA ARG A 133 16.19 -7.19 8.95
C ARG A 133 16.20 -5.68 9.20
N MET A 134 15.15 -5.13 9.82
CA MET A 134 15.16 -3.73 10.23
C MET A 134 16.24 -3.53 11.29
N PRO A 135 17.12 -2.52 11.17
CA PRO A 135 17.95 -2.10 12.29
C PRO A 135 17.04 -1.66 13.44
N ASN A 136 17.39 -2.03 14.67
CA ASN A 136 16.60 -1.64 15.85
C ASN A 136 16.43 -0.12 15.90
N ALA A 137 15.25 0.33 16.34
CA ALA A 137 15.00 1.72 16.69
C ALA A 137 15.81 2.23 17.90
N ASP A 138 16.74 1.42 18.45
CA ASP A 138 17.54 1.70 19.64
C ASP A 138 19.06 1.60 19.42
N GLU A 139 19.60 2.09 18.30
CA GLU A 139 21.06 2.29 18.19
C GLU A 139 21.61 3.42 19.10
N SER A 140 20.97 3.72 20.24
CA SER A 140 21.63 4.30 21.40
C SER A 140 22.14 3.16 22.28
N GLY A 141 23.30 2.61 21.90
CA GLY A 141 23.85 1.38 22.46
C GLY A 141 23.79 1.27 23.98
N ASN A 142 22.93 0.39 24.48
CA ASN A 142 23.07 -0.25 25.79
C ASN A 142 22.22 -1.54 25.85
N GLY A 143 22.91 -2.68 25.87
CA GLY A 143 22.53 -3.98 26.42
C GLY A 143 21.07 -4.44 26.50
N ASN A 144 20.85 -5.66 25.98
CA ASN A 144 19.90 -6.67 26.47
C ASN A 144 18.48 -6.69 25.87
N GLY A 145 18.29 -6.32 24.60
CA GLY A 145 17.04 -6.56 23.88
C GLY A 145 16.99 -7.94 23.20
N ASN A 146 16.09 -8.81 23.63
CA ASN A 146 15.66 -9.98 22.85
C ASN A 146 14.86 -9.51 21.61
N GLU A 147 15.07 -10.21 20.49
CA GLU A 147 14.37 -10.14 19.19
C GLU A 147 14.72 -9.01 18.21
N THR A 148 15.84 -9.20 17.51
CA THR A 148 15.95 -8.86 16.09
C THR A 148 14.82 -9.52 15.32
N ARG A 149 14.02 -8.77 14.55
CA ARG A 149 13.07 -9.35 13.59
C ARG A 149 13.72 -10.51 12.83
N GLY A 150 13.17 -11.71 13.01
CA GLY A 150 13.46 -12.82 12.12
C GLY A 150 12.91 -12.51 10.74
N VAL A 151 13.54 -13.08 9.71
CA VAL A 151 12.97 -13.20 8.37
C VAL A 151 11.53 -13.73 8.51
N GLY A 152 10.51 -13.03 7.97
CA GLY A 152 9.10 -13.43 8.10
C GLY A 152 8.29 -12.80 9.25
N ALA A 153 8.78 -11.71 9.85
CA ALA A 153 8.10 -11.02 10.95
C ALA A 153 7.04 -9.97 10.53
N LEU A 154 7.00 -9.54 9.27
CA LEU A 154 6.04 -8.53 8.81
C LEU A 154 4.68 -9.17 8.54
N ARG A 155 3.64 -8.79 9.31
CA ARG A 155 2.31 -9.41 9.23
C ARG A 155 1.20 -8.39 9.45
N PHE A 156 0.05 -8.67 8.86
CA PHE A 156 -1.18 -7.98 9.18
C PHE A 156 -1.71 -8.41 10.56
N LYS A 157 -1.92 -7.45 11.44
CA LYS A 157 -2.42 -7.69 12.80
C LYS A 157 -3.95 -7.62 12.82
N GLY A 158 -4.59 -8.77 12.94
CA GLY A 158 -6.06 -8.87 13.04
C GLY A 158 -6.65 -8.30 14.34
N SER A 159 -5.83 -7.88 15.31
CA SER A 159 -6.26 -7.43 16.64
C SER A 159 -6.26 -5.91 16.86
N GLY A 160 -5.76 -5.10 15.91
CA GLY A 160 -5.63 -3.63 15.97
C GLY A 160 -6.91 -2.81 16.20
N ARG A 161 -6.97 -1.53 15.83
CA ARG A 161 -8.27 -0.80 15.74
C ARG A 161 -8.90 -0.96 14.34
N VAL A 162 -10.20 -0.66 14.18
CA VAL A 162 -10.83 -0.65 12.83
C VAL A 162 -10.05 0.32 11.93
N GLY A 163 -9.72 -0.08 10.71
CA GLY A 163 -8.98 0.72 9.73
C GLY A 163 -7.50 0.99 10.07
N ALA A 164 -6.90 0.23 11.00
CA ALA A 164 -5.46 0.30 11.29
C ALA A 164 -4.65 -0.87 10.73
N LEU A 165 -5.24 -1.67 9.83
CA LEU A 165 -4.58 -2.86 9.31
C LEU A 165 -3.32 -2.47 8.51
N GLU A 166 -3.47 -1.49 7.63
CA GLU A 166 -2.44 -0.88 6.80
C GLU A 166 -1.47 -0.06 7.65
N ASP A 167 -2.01 0.73 8.59
CA ASP A 167 -1.24 1.59 9.49
C ASP A 167 -0.25 0.77 10.34
N GLU A 168 -0.71 -0.32 10.95
CA GLU A 168 0.13 -1.19 11.77
C GLU A 168 1.14 -1.95 10.90
N PHE A 169 0.74 -2.43 9.72
CA PHE A 169 1.62 -3.11 8.78
C PHE A 169 2.74 -2.21 8.27
N LEU A 170 2.43 -0.99 7.83
CA LEU A 170 3.42 -0.04 7.31
C LEU A 170 4.25 0.59 8.41
N SER A 171 3.69 0.83 9.60
CA SER A 171 4.48 1.23 10.77
C SER A 171 5.48 0.15 11.14
N ASP A 172 5.09 -1.11 11.05
CA ASP A 172 5.99 -2.23 11.20
C ASP A 172 7.03 -2.23 10.06
N ALA A 173 6.65 -2.08 8.80
CA ALA A 173 7.55 -2.18 7.65
C ALA A 173 8.51 -0.99 7.49
N LEU A 174 8.15 0.21 7.92
CA LEU A 174 8.86 1.45 7.61
C LEU A 174 9.23 2.28 8.85
N GLY A 175 8.72 1.91 10.03
CA GLY A 175 8.80 2.75 11.23
C GLY A 175 7.83 3.95 11.17
N THR A 176 7.73 4.71 12.27
CA THR A 176 6.77 5.82 12.37
C THR A 176 7.14 7.05 11.55
N GLY A 177 8.43 7.25 11.24
CA GLY A 177 8.94 8.32 10.39
C GLY A 177 9.15 7.92 8.92
N GLY A 178 8.84 6.67 8.57
CA GLY A 178 9.14 6.08 7.27
C GLY A 178 8.30 6.58 6.10
N ALA A 179 7.23 7.36 6.35
CA ALA A 179 6.38 7.92 5.31
C ALA A 179 7.14 8.79 4.30
N LYS A 180 8.23 9.45 4.74
CA LYS A 180 9.11 10.24 3.85
C LYS A 180 9.88 9.39 2.84
N SER A 181 10.00 8.08 3.09
CA SER A 181 10.70 7.12 2.22
C SER A 181 9.79 6.47 1.17
N LEU A 182 8.48 6.75 1.21
CA LEU A 182 7.53 6.26 0.22
C LEU A 182 7.86 6.85 -1.16
N GLU A 183 7.89 5.98 -2.17
CA GLU A 183 7.99 6.40 -3.56
C GLU A 183 6.63 6.88 -4.04
N VAL A 184 6.53 8.17 -4.37
CA VAL A 184 5.30 8.76 -4.88
C VAL A 184 5.18 8.45 -6.36
N MET A 185 4.23 7.58 -6.69
CA MET A 185 3.95 7.10 -8.04
C MET A 185 2.84 7.93 -8.70
N ALA A 186 2.36 7.50 -9.88
CA ALA A 186 1.20 8.08 -10.55
C ALA A 186 1.35 9.59 -10.81
N ASP A 187 2.50 9.94 -11.41
CA ASP A 187 2.85 11.32 -11.80
C ASP A 187 2.78 12.31 -10.62
N GLY A 188 3.49 11.98 -9.54
CA GLY A 188 3.49 12.78 -8.31
C GLY A 188 2.16 12.71 -7.56
N ALA A 189 1.52 11.55 -7.54
CA ALA A 189 0.20 11.31 -6.96
C ALA A 189 -0.87 12.26 -7.51
N THR A 190 -0.85 12.50 -8.82
CA THR A 190 -1.86 13.28 -9.53
C THR A 190 -2.86 12.42 -10.30
N LYS A 191 -2.57 11.14 -10.51
CA LYS A 191 -3.43 10.21 -11.24
C LYS A 191 -4.01 9.14 -10.32
N VAL A 192 -5.28 8.81 -10.51
CA VAL A 192 -6.02 7.78 -9.78
C VAL A 192 -6.24 6.60 -10.74
N TYR A 193 -5.65 5.47 -10.41
CA TYR A 193 -5.75 4.23 -11.20
C TYR A 193 -6.40 3.06 -10.47
N ALA A 194 -6.60 3.19 -9.15
CA ALA A 194 -7.26 2.18 -8.33
C ALA A 194 -8.51 2.79 -7.69
N TRP A 195 -9.60 2.02 -7.68
CA TRP A 195 -10.86 2.43 -7.08
C TRP A 195 -11.33 1.39 -6.07
N HIS A 196 -11.50 1.83 -4.82
CA HIS A 196 -12.11 1.00 -3.80
C HIS A 196 -13.63 1.04 -3.96
N LEU A 197 -14.15 0.07 -4.72
CA LEU A 197 -15.58 -0.10 -4.93
C LEU A 197 -16.18 -0.98 -3.84
N PHE A 198 -17.51 -1.04 -3.79
CA PHE A 198 -18.24 -2.00 -2.96
C PHE A 198 -19.23 -2.72 -3.86
N TRP A 199 -19.29 -4.06 -3.77
CA TRP A 199 -20.15 -4.89 -4.63
C TRP A 199 -21.67 -4.61 -4.51
N LYS A 200 -22.10 -3.88 -3.46
CA LYS A 200 -23.47 -3.36 -3.41
C LYS A 200 -23.58 -2.17 -4.34
N GLY A 201 -24.03 -2.48 -5.55
CA GLY A 201 -24.39 -1.56 -6.62
C GLY A 201 -24.91 -0.24 -6.08
N ASP A 202 -24.12 0.80 -6.31
CA ASP A 202 -24.69 2.13 -6.36
C ASP A 202 -25.35 2.19 -7.75
N ASP A 203 -26.67 2.09 -7.78
CA ASP A 203 -27.49 2.30 -8.98
C ASP A 203 -27.30 3.73 -9.56
N ALA A 204 -26.54 4.57 -8.85
CA ALA A 204 -26.07 5.86 -9.28
C ALA A 204 -24.84 5.74 -10.20
N HIS A 205 -25.05 5.16 -11.38
CA HIS A 205 -24.18 5.46 -12.51
C HIS A 205 -24.50 6.89 -13.00
N ASP A 206 -24.07 7.90 -12.25
CA ASP A 206 -23.94 9.25 -12.83
C ASP A 206 -22.74 9.24 -13.78
N ASP A 207 -22.78 10.01 -14.87
CA ASP A 207 -21.70 10.10 -15.87
C ASP A 207 -20.35 10.66 -15.32
N ALA A 208 -20.22 10.75 -13.99
CA ALA A 208 -19.12 11.33 -13.25
C ALA A 208 -18.05 10.32 -12.79
N TRP A 209 -18.25 9.01 -12.98
CA TRP A 209 -17.21 8.01 -12.70
C TRP A 209 -16.47 7.61 -13.98
N GLY A 210 -15.14 7.48 -13.88
CA GLY A 210 -14.25 7.02 -14.95
C GLY A 210 -13.28 5.98 -14.42
N LEU A 211 -12.75 5.13 -15.30
CA LEU A 211 -11.75 4.10 -14.94
C LEU A 211 -10.47 4.75 -14.38
N THR A 212 -10.17 5.98 -14.81
CA THR A 212 -9.08 6.82 -14.31
C THR A 212 -9.61 8.14 -13.77
N GLY A 213 -8.87 8.74 -12.83
CA GLY A 213 -9.14 10.10 -12.33
C GLY A 213 -7.88 10.97 -12.28
N GLU A 214 -8.07 12.28 -12.25
CA GLU A 214 -7.00 13.26 -12.04
C GLU A 214 -7.27 14.11 -10.78
N ILE A 215 -6.22 14.38 -10.01
CA ILE A 215 -6.25 15.25 -8.83
C ILE A 215 -5.10 16.27 -8.89
N THR A 216 -5.29 17.42 -8.27
CA THR A 216 -4.25 18.45 -8.16
C THR A 216 -3.52 18.35 -6.82
N GLN A 217 -2.19 18.32 -6.85
CA GLN A 217 -1.34 18.38 -5.66
C GLN A 217 -0.80 19.80 -5.42
N PRO A 218 -0.57 20.22 -4.17
CA PRO A 218 -0.78 19.44 -2.94
C PRO A 218 -2.27 19.40 -2.55
N LEU A 219 -2.73 18.23 -2.12
CA LEU A 219 -4.02 18.11 -1.44
C LEU A 219 -3.96 18.72 -0.02
N ALA A 220 -5.13 19.06 0.53
CA ALA A 220 -5.22 19.47 1.93
C ALA A 220 -4.79 18.31 2.84
N VAL A 221 -3.85 18.57 3.75
CA VAL A 221 -3.36 17.55 4.69
C VAL A 221 -4.45 17.27 5.72
N SER A 222 -4.98 16.05 5.70
CA SER A 222 -5.89 15.54 6.75
C SER A 222 -5.09 15.07 7.96
N CYS A 223 -3.99 14.33 7.71
CA CYS A 223 -3.12 13.78 8.75
C CYS A 223 -1.65 14.06 8.41
N GLY A 224 -0.88 14.60 9.36
CA GLY A 224 0.56 14.80 9.18
C GLY A 224 1.33 13.48 9.25
N VAL A 225 2.53 13.47 8.66
CA VAL A 225 3.50 12.38 8.90
C VAL A 225 4.01 12.45 10.35
N GLY A 226 4.04 11.31 11.04
CA GLY A 226 4.57 11.21 12.40
C GLY A 226 5.97 11.82 12.48
N SER A 227 6.22 12.63 13.51
CA SER A 227 7.51 13.30 13.77
C SER A 227 8.62 12.29 14.01
#